data_AF-W4RVR4-F1
#
_entry.id   AF-W4RVR4-F1
#
_cell.length_a   1.000
_cell.length_b   1.000
_cell.length_c   1.000
_cell.angle_alpha   90.00
_cell.angle_beta   90.00
_cell.angle_gamma   90.00
#
_symmetry.space_group_name_H-M   'P 1'
#
loop_
_entity.id
_entity.type
_entity.pdbx_description
1 polymer ?
#
loop_
_entity_poly.entity_id
_entity_poly.type
_entity_poly.pdbx_seq_one_letter_code
_entity_poly.pdbx_strand_id
1 'polypeptide(L)'
;MMKFVSFILMALLIFQSAFALSTSASGVNGIDSFVKSSVKTYPNISVYYENLVTGEKYSYQSSRIRPAASTIKLPLVLYVYDLASKGKIDLNEKLTYRSHHYYGGSGVIQRDRVGTSYTIRDLLKKSIMYSDNIAFIMLRERVGKSNFIHYAKSLGGKTVYPSGRNVTTSDDLSVYVKQLWSFAKKNPQYGNELVKLLSNTVYKETKAPGLPANKVVHKVGYIPKDLIYNDAALILDDQPYILVVMTSGIPVKRDVKFISSLAEAVHNHHINSSINLFIKHLASAELASSKLYRKISVDYEGKVTVKPYDAYNETGKNLTMAKKVYTKLSEAQKKAYSSKLKNIELTRERAMFFIDGISAGEKLEVNRQELEGFKNAGNLDNMEASYHSLSALIKHQAQFLYKIYGKTTRNAVLVQYKGPAETLIEDTKMAVTLSMVLNRIIINLASQNNTDLELNKNYYEENISLVTDPVLREALQKKYESVFSQTDNY
;
A
#
# COMPACT_ATOMS: atom_id res chain seq x y z
N MET A 1 -30.75 24.47 -8.64
CA MET A 1 -30.19 23.75 -9.81
C MET A 1 -28.70 23.53 -9.56
N MET A 2 -28.18 22.36 -9.93
CA MET A 2 -27.09 21.60 -9.31
C MET A 2 -25.74 22.30 -9.06
N LYS A 3 -25.20 22.04 -7.85
CA LYS A 3 -23.78 22.07 -7.50
C LYS A 3 -23.09 20.86 -8.12
N PHE A 4 -22.03 21.06 -8.91
CA PHE A 4 -21.05 20.02 -9.23
C PHE A 4 -19.76 20.31 -8.45
N VAL A 5 -19.51 19.50 -7.43
CA VAL A 5 -18.23 19.44 -6.71
C VAL A 5 -17.38 18.40 -7.41
N SER A 6 -16.30 18.84 -8.06
CA SER A 6 -15.26 17.97 -8.60
C SER A 6 -14.47 17.33 -7.47
N PHE A 7 -14.60 16.01 -7.33
CA PHE A 7 -13.65 15.15 -6.63
C PHE A 7 -12.51 14.82 -7.59
N ILE A 8 -11.32 15.38 -7.35
CA ILE A 8 -10.06 14.86 -7.91
C ILE A 8 -9.24 14.31 -6.75
N LEU A 9 -9.19 12.98 -6.68
CA LEU A 9 -8.09 12.25 -6.06
C LEU A 9 -6.80 12.65 -6.76
N MET A 10 -5.91 13.38 -6.09
CA MET A 10 -4.50 13.36 -6.44
C MET A 10 -3.67 13.55 -5.18
N ALA A 11 -3.05 12.46 -4.76
CA ALA A 11 -2.06 12.42 -3.70
C ALA A 11 -0.84 13.27 -4.12
N LEU A 12 -0.80 14.53 -3.68
CA LEU A 12 0.42 15.32 -3.55
C LEU A 12 0.85 15.29 -2.07
N LEU A 13 1.63 14.28 -1.70
CA LEU A 13 2.53 14.38 -0.56
C LEU A 13 3.90 14.80 -1.10
N ILE A 14 4.14 16.11 -1.05
CA ILE A 14 5.44 16.71 -1.35
C ILE A 14 6.41 16.28 -0.25
N PHE A 15 7.42 15.51 -0.64
CA PHE A 15 8.61 15.22 0.15
C PHE A 15 9.48 16.48 0.26
N GLN A 16 9.50 17.08 1.44
CA GLN A 16 10.60 17.90 1.98
C GLN A 16 10.52 17.72 3.50
N SER A 17 11.54 17.40 4.28
CA SER A 17 12.99 17.37 4.11
C SER A 17 13.52 16.43 5.20
N ALA A 18 14.25 15.37 4.85
CA ALA A 18 15.02 14.61 5.82
C ALA A 18 16.47 15.08 5.72
N PHE A 19 16.91 15.85 6.71
CA PHE A 19 18.33 16.04 6.99
C PHE A 19 18.96 14.65 7.12
N ALA A 20 19.92 14.35 6.23
CA ALA A 20 20.73 13.17 6.32
C ALA A 20 21.68 13.31 7.52
N LEU A 21 21.26 12.80 8.68
CA LEU A 21 22.23 12.41 9.70
C LEU A 21 22.88 11.11 9.23
N SER A 22 24.14 11.21 8.84
CA SER A 22 25.03 10.07 8.65
C SER A 22 25.27 9.40 10.01
N THR A 23 24.37 8.50 10.40
CA THR A 23 24.64 7.54 11.46
C THR A 23 25.00 6.23 10.79
N SER A 24 26.23 5.76 11.02
CA SER A 24 26.69 4.42 10.70
C SER A 24 25.76 3.42 11.38
N ALA A 25 24.73 2.99 10.65
CA ALA A 25 23.69 2.12 11.17
C ALA A 25 24.21 0.68 11.24
N SER A 26 24.06 0.11 12.43
CA SER A 26 24.27 -1.28 12.85
C SER A 26 23.48 -2.34 12.04
N GLY A 27 22.94 -2.00 10.88
CA GLY A 27 22.21 -2.91 9.98
C GLY A 27 23.13 -3.72 9.07
N VAL A 28 24.31 -3.22 8.69
CA VAL A 28 25.06 -3.77 7.54
C VAL A 28 26.07 -4.88 7.90
N ASN A 29 25.94 -5.49 9.08
CA ASN A 29 26.95 -6.42 9.59
C ASN A 29 27.26 -7.58 8.62
N GLY A 30 26.25 -8.11 7.89
CA GLY A 30 26.46 -9.19 6.92
C GLY A 30 27.29 -8.78 5.70
N ILE A 31 26.96 -7.64 5.06
CA ILE A 31 27.69 -7.14 3.88
C ILE A 31 29.10 -6.72 4.31
N ASP A 32 29.22 -6.01 5.43
CA ASP A 32 30.49 -5.52 5.93
C ASP A 32 31.44 -6.66 6.33
N SER A 33 30.94 -7.70 6.99
CA SER A 33 31.73 -8.91 7.28
C SER A 33 32.22 -9.60 6.01
N PHE A 34 31.38 -9.74 4.98
CA PHE A 34 31.78 -10.32 3.70
C PHE A 34 32.86 -9.47 3.00
N VAL A 35 32.68 -8.15 2.97
CA VAL A 35 33.64 -7.23 2.34
C VAL A 35 34.97 -7.25 3.11
N LYS A 36 34.95 -7.16 4.45
CA LYS A 36 36.17 -7.20 5.28
C LYS A 36 36.94 -8.51 5.18
N SER A 37 36.27 -9.65 5.06
CA SER A 37 36.95 -10.93 4.84
C SER A 37 37.55 -11.00 3.44
N SER A 38 36.82 -10.52 2.44
CA SER A 38 37.23 -10.52 1.03
C SER A 38 38.45 -9.66 0.74
N VAL A 39 38.55 -8.47 1.36
CA VAL A 39 39.65 -7.52 1.08
C VAL A 39 41.02 -8.01 1.57
N LYS A 40 41.05 -9.04 2.44
CA LYS A 40 42.30 -9.73 2.80
C LYS A 40 42.93 -10.47 1.62
N THR A 41 42.11 -10.91 0.67
CA THR A 41 42.55 -11.63 -0.54
C THR A 41 42.53 -10.71 -1.77
N TYR A 42 41.50 -9.86 -1.88
CA TYR A 42 41.27 -8.97 -3.02
C TYR A 42 41.13 -7.51 -2.54
N PRO A 43 42.24 -6.78 -2.33
CA PRO A 43 42.22 -5.46 -1.68
C PRO A 43 41.59 -4.36 -2.54
N ASN A 44 41.49 -4.59 -3.85
CA ASN A 44 41.13 -3.58 -4.84
C ASN A 44 39.67 -3.72 -5.30
N ILE A 45 38.74 -3.56 -4.35
CA ILE A 45 37.31 -3.53 -4.62
C ILE A 45 36.67 -2.21 -4.18
N SER A 46 35.59 -1.82 -4.83
CA SER A 46 34.67 -0.77 -4.37
C SER A 46 33.24 -1.29 -4.45
N VAL A 47 32.45 -1.00 -3.43
CA VAL A 47 31.06 -1.49 -3.30
C VAL A 47 30.16 -0.30 -2.96
N TYR A 48 28.99 -0.26 -3.60
CA TYR A 48 27.91 0.64 -3.25
C TYR A 48 26.59 -0.13 -3.26
N TYR A 49 25.80 0.02 -2.20
CA TYR A 49 24.43 -0.45 -2.10
C TYR A 49 23.51 0.68 -1.63
N GLU A 50 22.33 0.78 -2.22
CA GLU A 50 21.26 1.68 -1.76
C GLU A 50 19.89 1.01 -1.97
N ASN A 51 19.12 0.82 -0.90
CA ASN A 51 17.69 0.52 -1.02
C ASN A 51 16.95 1.81 -1.42
N LEU A 52 16.26 1.80 -2.56
CA LEU A 52 15.61 2.98 -3.13
C LEU A 52 14.28 3.34 -2.45
N VAL A 53 13.76 2.45 -1.59
CA VAL A 53 12.55 2.68 -0.79
C VAL A 53 12.92 3.21 0.60
N THR A 54 13.87 2.56 1.29
CA THR A 54 14.20 2.89 2.68
C THR A 54 15.34 3.89 2.82
N GLY A 55 16.14 4.08 1.76
CA GLY A 55 17.35 4.90 1.79
C GLY A 55 18.51 4.27 2.57
N GLU A 56 18.38 3.02 3.01
CA GLU A 56 19.48 2.25 3.61
C GLU A 56 20.64 2.16 2.63
N LYS A 57 21.86 2.48 3.09
CA LYS A 57 23.06 2.51 2.25
C LYS A 57 24.20 1.72 2.86
N TYR A 58 25.04 1.19 1.99
CA TYR A 58 26.35 0.68 2.32
C TYR A 58 27.36 1.10 1.26
N SER A 59 28.55 1.46 1.70
CA SER A 59 29.62 1.86 0.80
C SER A 59 30.97 1.39 1.34
N TYR A 60 31.77 0.77 0.47
CA TYR A 60 33.15 0.44 0.75
C TYR A 60 34.03 1.00 -0.37
N GLN A 61 35.00 1.86 0.00
CA GLN A 61 35.89 2.53 -0.96
C GLN A 61 35.15 3.15 -2.15
N SER A 62 33.92 3.66 -1.94
CA SER A 62 33.02 3.97 -3.04
C SER A 62 33.43 5.20 -3.85
N SER A 63 34.24 6.07 -3.25
CA SER A 63 34.85 7.25 -3.87
C SER A 63 36.20 6.96 -4.54
N ARG A 64 36.74 5.74 -4.44
CA ARG A 64 38.00 5.39 -5.09
C ARG A 64 37.83 5.39 -6.60
N ILE A 65 38.69 6.15 -7.27
CA ILE A 65 38.76 6.21 -8.73
C ILE A 65 39.31 4.88 -9.25
N ARG A 66 38.55 4.22 -10.12
CA ARG A 66 38.92 2.96 -10.77
C ARG A 66 38.60 3.04 -12.28
N PRO A 67 39.23 2.23 -13.13
CA PRO A 67 38.84 2.13 -14.53
C PRO A 67 37.36 1.80 -14.66
N ALA A 68 36.62 2.57 -15.46
CA ALA A 68 35.18 2.33 -15.64
C ALA A 68 34.92 1.10 -16.51
N ALA A 69 35.84 0.77 -17.42
CA ALA A 69 35.60 -0.19 -18.48
C ALA A 69 34.28 0.16 -19.22
N SER A 70 33.45 -0.82 -19.55
CA SER A 70 32.19 -0.60 -20.28
C SER A 70 31.02 -0.12 -19.42
N THR A 71 31.17 0.08 -18.11
CA THR A 71 30.08 0.64 -17.29
C THR A 71 29.76 2.09 -17.67
N ILE A 72 30.74 2.82 -18.22
CA ILE A 72 30.59 4.19 -18.75
C ILE A 72 29.58 4.30 -19.91
N LYS A 73 29.21 3.18 -20.54
CA LYS A 73 28.20 3.15 -21.60
C LYS A 73 26.81 3.47 -21.06
N LEU A 74 26.54 3.17 -19.78
CA LEU A 74 25.25 3.44 -19.13
C LEU A 74 24.88 4.94 -19.17
N PRO A 75 25.71 5.88 -18.67
CA PRO A 75 25.36 7.30 -18.74
C PRO A 75 25.29 7.85 -20.18
N LEU A 76 26.04 7.30 -21.15
CA LEU A 76 25.89 7.70 -22.55
C LEU A 76 24.53 7.27 -23.11
N VAL A 77 24.13 6.03 -22.87
CA VAL A 77 22.84 5.50 -23.36
C VAL A 77 21.68 6.25 -22.69
N LEU A 78 21.78 6.53 -21.39
CA LEU A 78 20.82 7.42 -20.70
C LEU A 78 20.74 8.79 -21.35
N TYR A 79 21.86 9.38 -21.76
CA TYR A 79 21.88 10.68 -22.43
C TYR A 79 21.12 10.65 -23.76
N VAL A 80 21.37 9.63 -24.59
CA VAL A 80 20.70 9.49 -25.89
C VAL A 80 19.19 9.30 -25.70
N TYR A 81 18.76 8.46 -24.76
CA TYR A 81 17.34 8.29 -24.44
C TYR A 81 16.71 9.57 -23.86
N ASP A 82 17.43 10.32 -23.05
CA ASP A 82 16.96 11.62 -22.54
C ASP A 82 16.79 12.64 -23.68
N LEU A 83 17.72 12.71 -24.63
CA LEU A 83 17.56 13.53 -25.84
C LEU A 83 16.35 13.09 -26.68
N ALA A 84 16.15 11.78 -26.85
CA ALA A 84 14.99 11.25 -27.57
C ALA A 84 13.67 11.58 -26.87
N SER A 85 13.59 11.47 -25.54
CA SER A 85 12.41 11.87 -24.77
C SER A 85 12.07 13.36 -24.88
N LYS A 86 13.07 14.18 -25.24
CA LYS A 86 12.93 15.63 -25.48
C LYS A 86 12.75 15.99 -26.95
N GLY A 87 12.59 15.00 -27.84
CA GLY A 87 12.46 15.20 -29.29
C GLY A 87 13.73 15.74 -29.97
N LYS A 88 14.89 15.71 -29.31
CA LYS A 88 16.16 16.25 -29.83
C LYS A 88 16.93 15.26 -30.71
N ILE A 89 16.58 13.97 -30.62
CA ILE A 89 17.14 12.89 -31.44
C ILE A 89 16.00 11.97 -31.85
N ASP A 90 15.97 11.57 -33.12
CA ASP A 90 15.14 10.47 -33.59
C ASP A 90 15.92 9.16 -33.47
N LEU A 91 15.36 8.19 -32.73
CA LEU A 91 16.00 6.88 -32.57
C LEU A 91 16.02 6.05 -33.88
N ASN A 92 15.26 6.44 -34.90
CA ASN A 92 15.29 5.84 -36.24
C ASN A 92 16.35 6.45 -37.16
N GLU A 93 17.00 7.55 -36.75
CA GLU A 93 18.11 8.16 -37.48
C GLU A 93 19.21 7.11 -37.74
N LYS A 94 19.71 7.05 -38.97
CA LYS A 94 20.75 6.09 -39.37
C LYS A 94 22.14 6.73 -39.29
N LEU A 95 23.05 6.05 -38.58
CA LEU A 95 24.47 6.37 -38.55
C LEU A 95 25.26 5.32 -39.33
N THR A 96 26.27 5.76 -40.06
CA THR A 96 27.11 4.87 -40.89
C THR A 96 28.38 4.48 -40.16
N TYR A 97 28.66 3.18 -40.11
CA TYR A 97 29.91 2.65 -39.58
C TYR A 97 31.06 3.00 -40.54
N ARG A 98 32.02 3.83 -40.09
CA ARG A 98 33.19 4.28 -40.84
C ARG A 98 34.46 3.64 -40.29
N SER A 99 35.52 3.59 -41.10
CA SER A 99 36.80 2.97 -40.72
C SER A 99 37.37 3.53 -39.42
N HIS A 100 37.25 4.83 -39.16
CA HIS A 100 37.75 5.49 -37.94
C HIS A 100 36.94 5.14 -36.67
N HIS A 101 35.76 4.54 -36.79
CA HIS A 101 35.01 4.05 -35.64
C HIS A 101 35.50 2.68 -35.16
N TYR A 102 36.33 1.97 -35.94
CA TYR A 102 36.75 0.61 -35.60
C TYR A 102 37.47 0.57 -34.26
N TYR A 103 37.04 -0.37 -33.41
CA TYR A 103 37.69 -0.65 -32.15
C TYR A 103 37.42 -2.11 -31.76
N GLY A 104 38.48 -2.85 -31.43
CA GLY A 104 38.39 -4.27 -31.08
C GLY A 104 37.78 -4.53 -29.69
N GLY A 105 37.77 -5.80 -29.29
CA GLY A 105 37.21 -6.24 -28.01
C GLY A 105 35.74 -6.63 -28.12
N SER A 106 34.89 -6.19 -27.19
CA SER A 106 33.47 -6.54 -27.19
C SER A 106 32.69 -5.81 -28.28
N GLY A 107 31.82 -6.54 -28.98
CA GLY A 107 30.94 -6.00 -30.00
C GLY A 107 30.73 -6.96 -31.17
N VAL A 108 29.60 -6.77 -31.84
CA VAL A 108 29.19 -7.52 -33.04
C VAL A 108 29.46 -6.72 -34.31
N ILE A 109 29.46 -5.38 -34.25
CA ILE A 109 29.64 -4.50 -35.42
C ILE A 109 31.04 -4.64 -36.03
N GLN A 110 32.06 -5.01 -35.26
CA GLN A 110 33.43 -5.17 -35.77
C GLN A 110 33.56 -6.26 -36.86
N ARG A 111 32.53 -7.11 -37.02
CA ARG A 111 32.45 -8.16 -38.04
C ARG A 111 31.69 -7.71 -39.28
N ASP A 112 31.01 -6.58 -39.20
CA ASP A 112 30.20 -6.04 -40.28
C ASP A 112 31.07 -5.17 -41.20
N ARG A 113 30.63 -5.00 -42.46
CA ARG A 113 31.38 -4.22 -43.44
C ARG A 113 31.36 -2.73 -43.08
N VAL A 114 32.51 -2.06 -43.19
CA VAL A 114 32.56 -0.59 -43.19
C VAL A 114 31.61 -0.06 -44.27
N GLY A 115 30.82 0.95 -43.95
CA GLY A 115 29.72 1.47 -44.77
C GLY A 115 28.33 0.98 -44.34
N THR A 116 28.23 -0.04 -43.48
CA THR A 116 26.94 -0.50 -42.94
C THR A 116 26.28 0.60 -42.10
N SER A 117 24.98 0.83 -42.31
CA SER A 117 24.20 1.81 -41.54
C SER A 117 23.33 1.15 -40.48
N TYR A 118 23.28 1.74 -39.28
CA TYR A 118 22.44 1.29 -38.17
C TYR A 118 21.59 2.44 -37.66
N THR A 119 20.37 2.14 -37.21
CA THR A 119 19.58 3.14 -36.48
C THR A 119 20.20 3.42 -35.12
N ILE A 120 20.00 4.63 -34.58
CA ILE A 120 20.42 4.94 -33.20
C ILE A 120 19.84 3.92 -32.21
N ARG A 121 18.57 3.50 -32.38
CA ARG A 121 17.96 2.45 -31.55
C ARG A 121 18.76 1.14 -31.56
N ASP A 122 19.21 0.70 -32.73
CA ASP A 122 19.99 -0.54 -32.86
C ASP A 122 21.40 -0.39 -32.25
N LEU A 123 22.01 0.79 -32.37
CA LEU A 123 23.28 1.09 -31.70
C LEU A 123 23.12 1.11 -30.17
N LEU A 124 22.03 1.65 -29.62
CA LEU A 124 21.74 1.60 -28.18
C LEU A 124 21.60 0.15 -27.71
N LYS A 125 20.84 -0.66 -28.45
CA LYS A 125 20.70 -2.11 -28.20
C LYS A 125 22.06 -2.80 -28.17
N LYS A 126 22.91 -2.60 -29.19
CA LYS A 126 24.23 -3.24 -29.28
C LYS A 126 25.20 -2.76 -28.21
N SER A 127 25.19 -1.46 -27.90
CA SER A 127 26.02 -0.84 -26.85
C SER A 127 25.72 -1.42 -25.47
N ILE A 128 24.44 -1.73 -25.17
CA ILE A 128 24.03 -2.32 -23.91
C ILE A 128 24.18 -3.84 -23.91
N MET A 129 23.48 -4.55 -24.81
CA MET A 129 23.32 -6.01 -24.73
C MET A 129 24.61 -6.77 -25.05
N TYR A 130 25.41 -6.27 -25.99
CA TYR A 130 26.67 -6.91 -26.44
C TYR A 130 27.90 -6.12 -26.00
N SER A 131 27.71 -5.04 -25.23
CA SER A 131 28.77 -4.12 -24.84
C SER A 131 29.61 -3.65 -26.04
N ASP A 132 28.98 -3.39 -27.18
CA ASP A 132 29.67 -3.09 -28.44
C ASP A 132 30.45 -1.77 -28.37
N ASN A 133 31.75 -1.81 -28.68
CA ASN A 133 32.64 -0.65 -28.62
C ASN A 133 32.43 0.33 -29.78
N ILE A 134 32.15 -0.18 -30.98
CA ILE A 134 31.91 0.64 -32.18
C ILE A 134 30.59 1.38 -32.03
N ALA A 135 29.55 0.70 -31.52
CA ALA A 135 28.27 1.34 -31.23
C ALA A 135 28.42 2.50 -30.23
N PHE A 136 29.20 2.30 -29.18
CA PHE A 136 29.51 3.36 -28.20
C PHE A 136 30.24 4.55 -28.85
N ILE A 137 31.23 4.30 -29.72
CA ILE A 137 31.96 5.36 -30.42
C ILE A 137 31.04 6.16 -31.33
N MET A 138 30.22 5.48 -32.15
CA MET A 138 29.26 6.11 -33.06
C MET A 138 28.23 6.97 -32.31
N LEU A 139 27.65 6.44 -31.23
CA LEU A 139 26.70 7.17 -30.40
C LEU A 139 27.35 8.40 -29.74
N ARG A 140 28.57 8.25 -29.21
CA ARG A 140 29.31 9.34 -28.55
C ARG A 140 29.70 10.43 -29.55
N GLU A 141 30.09 10.05 -30.76
CA GLU A 141 30.38 10.98 -31.85
C GLU A 141 29.11 11.78 -32.21
N ARG A 142 27.98 11.08 -32.38
CA ARG A 142 26.70 11.70 -32.74
C ARG A 142 26.19 12.71 -31.71
N VAL A 143 26.35 12.45 -30.42
CA VAL A 143 25.88 13.37 -29.36
C VAL A 143 26.95 14.37 -28.90
N GLY A 144 28.19 14.19 -29.32
CA GLY A 144 29.34 14.98 -28.89
C GLY A 144 29.89 14.52 -27.53
N LYS A 145 31.19 14.20 -27.48
CA LYS A 145 31.89 13.76 -26.25
C LYS A 145 31.75 14.76 -25.11
N SER A 146 31.91 16.05 -25.39
CA SER A 146 31.79 17.11 -24.38
C SER A 146 30.39 17.18 -23.80
N ASN A 147 29.34 17.07 -24.62
CA ASN A 147 27.95 17.09 -24.15
C ASN A 147 27.64 15.88 -23.29
N PHE A 148 28.11 14.69 -23.69
CA PHE A 148 28.00 13.49 -22.87
C PHE A 148 28.67 13.65 -21.48
N ILE A 149 29.89 14.20 -21.42
CA ILE A 149 30.58 14.45 -20.15
C ILE A 149 29.78 15.45 -19.31
N HIS A 150 29.29 16.54 -19.89
CA HIS A 150 28.45 17.51 -19.20
C HIS A 150 27.15 16.89 -18.68
N TYR A 151 26.49 16.05 -19.48
CA TYR A 151 25.30 15.34 -19.07
C TYR A 151 25.57 14.43 -17.87
N ALA A 152 26.59 13.57 -17.95
CA ALA A 152 26.95 12.69 -16.85
C ALA A 152 27.30 13.47 -15.56
N LYS A 153 28.00 14.60 -15.67
CA LYS A 153 28.24 15.50 -14.54
C LYS A 153 26.97 16.16 -14.01
N SER A 154 26.05 16.56 -14.88
CA SER A 154 24.77 17.17 -14.49
C SER A 154 23.86 16.20 -13.71
N LEU A 155 24.02 14.89 -13.92
CA LEU A 155 23.34 13.88 -13.11
C LEU A 155 23.93 13.77 -11.69
N GLY A 156 25.14 14.27 -11.46
CA GLY A 156 25.87 14.21 -10.20
C GLY A 156 27.21 13.47 -10.26
N GLY A 157 27.62 12.97 -11.44
CA GLY A 157 28.90 12.30 -11.62
C GLY A 157 30.09 13.25 -11.46
N LYS A 158 31.08 12.90 -10.64
CA LYS A 158 32.25 13.75 -10.37
C LYS A 158 33.46 13.36 -11.22
N THR A 159 33.66 12.06 -11.42
CA THR A 159 34.80 11.47 -12.13
C THR A 159 34.35 10.96 -13.49
N VAL A 160 34.26 11.88 -14.46
CA VAL A 160 33.85 11.56 -15.84
C VAL A 160 34.91 12.05 -16.80
N TYR A 161 35.66 11.11 -17.39
CA TYR A 161 36.78 11.38 -18.30
C TYR A 161 37.79 12.44 -17.82
N PRO A 162 38.26 12.42 -16.55
CA PRO A 162 39.26 13.37 -16.08
C PRO A 162 40.55 13.21 -16.89
N SER A 163 41.01 14.32 -17.49
CA SER A 163 42.14 14.34 -18.43
C SER A 163 41.99 13.33 -19.57
N GLY A 164 40.74 13.06 -19.99
CA GLY A 164 40.43 12.11 -21.07
C GLY A 164 40.46 10.63 -20.68
N ARG A 165 40.76 10.27 -19.42
CA ARG A 165 40.87 8.87 -18.98
C ARG A 165 39.52 8.24 -18.65
N ASN A 166 39.24 7.03 -19.14
CA ASN A 166 38.00 6.30 -18.83
C ASN A 166 38.00 5.68 -17.42
N VAL A 167 37.88 6.54 -16.41
CA VAL A 167 37.81 6.18 -14.99
C VAL A 167 36.53 6.74 -14.37
N THR A 168 36.05 6.10 -13.32
CA THR A 168 34.82 6.45 -12.56
C THR A 168 34.98 6.01 -11.12
N THR A 169 33.99 6.29 -10.28
CA THR A 169 33.84 5.71 -8.93
C THR A 169 32.55 4.89 -8.85
N SER A 170 32.38 4.07 -7.82
CA SER A 170 31.09 3.38 -7.62
C SER A 170 29.99 4.35 -7.14
N ASP A 171 30.36 5.47 -6.52
CA ASP A 171 29.45 6.58 -6.23
C ASP A 171 28.90 7.21 -7.53
N ASP A 172 29.75 7.44 -8.53
CA ASP A 172 29.30 8.01 -9.81
C ASP A 172 28.41 7.02 -10.57
N LEU A 173 28.78 5.74 -10.57
CA LEU A 173 27.97 4.70 -11.22
C LEU A 173 26.60 4.55 -10.52
N SER A 174 26.53 4.66 -9.19
CA SER A 174 25.26 4.56 -8.47
C SER A 174 24.32 5.72 -8.81
N VAL A 175 24.86 6.92 -9.03
CA VAL A 175 24.10 8.07 -9.54
C VAL A 175 23.45 7.74 -10.89
N TYR A 176 24.18 7.13 -11.81
CA TYR A 176 23.62 6.77 -13.13
C TYR A 176 22.57 5.67 -13.04
N VAL A 177 22.76 4.66 -12.18
CA VAL A 177 21.76 3.63 -11.93
C VAL A 177 20.50 4.23 -11.28
N LYS A 178 20.66 5.18 -10.35
CA LYS A 178 19.54 5.91 -9.75
C LYS A 178 18.80 6.78 -10.77
N GLN A 179 19.53 7.37 -11.71
CA GLN A 179 18.94 8.09 -12.82
C GLN A 179 18.18 7.17 -13.76
N LEU A 180 18.69 5.96 -14.04
CA LEU A 180 17.94 4.95 -14.82
C LEU A 180 16.58 4.65 -14.18
N TRP A 181 16.54 4.41 -12.87
CA TRP A 181 15.29 4.20 -12.14
C TRP A 181 14.33 5.39 -12.27
N SER A 182 14.85 6.60 -12.04
CA SER A 182 14.07 7.83 -12.09
C SER A 182 13.56 8.13 -13.50
N PHE A 183 14.39 7.88 -14.52
CA PHE A 183 14.05 8.06 -15.93
C PHE A 183 12.96 7.08 -16.37
N ALA A 184 13.04 5.80 -15.96
CA ALA A 184 12.02 4.81 -16.26
C ALA A 184 10.64 5.17 -15.70
N LYS A 185 10.60 5.78 -14.51
CA LYS A 185 9.35 6.27 -13.94
C LYS A 185 8.80 7.50 -14.66
N LYS A 186 9.68 8.43 -15.07
CA LYS A 186 9.27 9.70 -15.71
C LYS A 186 8.94 9.57 -17.19
N ASN A 187 9.62 8.65 -17.90
CA ASN A 187 9.49 8.43 -19.34
C ASN A 187 9.27 6.94 -19.62
N PRO A 188 8.09 6.36 -19.30
CA PRO A 188 7.88 4.91 -19.38
C PRO A 188 8.18 4.29 -20.75
N GLN A 189 7.87 4.99 -21.85
CA GLN A 189 8.15 4.50 -23.21
C GLN A 189 9.65 4.20 -23.42
N TYR A 190 10.51 5.20 -23.23
CA TYR A 190 11.96 5.08 -23.45
C TYR A 190 12.65 4.32 -22.32
N GLY A 191 12.21 4.55 -21.08
CA GLY A 191 12.83 3.93 -19.93
C GLY A 191 12.54 2.44 -19.81
N ASN A 192 11.34 1.97 -20.14
CA ASN A 192 11.05 0.53 -20.20
C ASN A 192 11.85 -0.16 -21.32
N GLU A 193 12.06 0.51 -22.46
CA GLU A 193 12.94 0.02 -23.51
C GLU A 193 14.37 -0.17 -22.99
N LEU A 194 14.95 0.84 -22.34
CA LEU A 194 16.29 0.77 -21.76
C LEU A 194 16.40 -0.30 -20.66
N VAL A 195 15.44 -0.38 -19.75
CA VAL A 195 15.37 -1.42 -18.71
C VAL A 195 15.36 -2.80 -19.34
N LYS A 196 14.57 -3.02 -20.40
CA LYS A 196 14.52 -4.27 -21.14
C LYS A 196 15.86 -4.61 -21.80
N LEU A 197 16.56 -3.64 -22.38
CA LEU A 197 17.88 -3.88 -22.96
C LEU A 197 18.91 -4.31 -21.90
N LEU A 198 18.94 -3.61 -20.76
CA LEU A 198 19.86 -3.88 -19.66
C LEU A 198 19.59 -5.23 -18.98
N SER A 199 18.34 -5.67 -18.87
CA SER A 199 17.99 -6.99 -18.31
C SER A 199 18.16 -8.17 -19.28
N ASN A 200 18.30 -7.90 -20.58
CA ASN A 200 18.51 -8.92 -21.62
C ASN A 200 19.94 -8.93 -22.17
N THR A 201 20.88 -8.29 -21.47
CA THR A 201 22.29 -8.37 -21.79
C THR A 201 22.81 -9.82 -21.81
N VAL A 202 23.87 -10.07 -22.59
CA VAL A 202 24.48 -11.41 -22.68
C VAL A 202 25.29 -11.78 -21.44
N TYR A 203 25.62 -10.80 -20.59
CA TYR A 203 26.41 -10.98 -19.37
C TYR A 203 25.48 -11.23 -18.17
N LYS A 204 25.29 -12.49 -17.76
CA LYS A 204 24.28 -12.85 -16.74
C LYS A 204 24.86 -13.43 -15.45
N GLU A 205 26.18 -13.50 -15.36
CA GLU A 205 26.88 -14.35 -14.40
C GLU A 205 27.20 -13.64 -13.06
N THR A 206 27.13 -12.32 -13.01
CA THR A 206 27.46 -11.50 -11.82
C THR A 206 26.31 -11.31 -10.83
N LYS A 207 25.13 -11.87 -11.12
CA LYS A 207 23.94 -11.76 -10.26
C LYS A 207 24.05 -12.62 -9.00
N ALA A 208 23.26 -12.30 -7.99
CA ALA A 208 23.06 -13.18 -6.84
C ALA A 208 22.50 -14.56 -7.29
N PRO A 209 22.96 -15.67 -6.70
CA PRO A 209 22.30 -16.97 -6.84
C PRO A 209 20.82 -16.88 -6.45
N GLY A 210 19.95 -17.62 -7.16
CA GLY A 210 18.50 -17.59 -6.92
C GLY A 210 17.76 -16.36 -7.47
N LEU A 211 18.43 -15.22 -7.69
CA LEU A 211 17.77 -14.04 -8.27
C LEU A 211 17.48 -14.26 -9.77
N PRO A 212 16.22 -14.12 -10.24
CA PRO A 212 15.89 -14.23 -11.66
C PRO A 212 16.66 -13.20 -12.51
N ALA A 213 17.20 -13.62 -13.65
CA ALA A 213 18.03 -12.74 -14.49
C ALA A 213 17.27 -11.51 -15.01
N ASN A 214 15.96 -11.63 -15.26
CA ASN A 214 15.12 -10.52 -15.71
C ASN A 214 14.90 -9.44 -14.62
N LYS A 215 15.19 -9.72 -13.35
CA LYS A 215 15.18 -8.72 -12.26
C LYS A 215 16.50 -7.93 -12.18
N VAL A 216 17.54 -8.33 -12.89
CA VAL A 216 18.87 -7.69 -12.84
C VAL A 216 19.02 -6.77 -14.03
N VAL A 217 18.89 -5.47 -13.80
CA VAL A 217 18.96 -4.43 -14.83
C VAL A 217 20.33 -3.77 -14.72
N HIS A 218 21.32 -4.23 -15.49
CA HIS A 218 22.71 -3.89 -15.21
C HIS A 218 23.58 -3.66 -16.43
N LYS A 219 24.71 -2.97 -16.22
CA LYS A 219 25.78 -2.83 -17.20
C LYS A 219 27.10 -3.25 -16.57
N VAL A 220 27.69 -4.32 -17.12
CA VAL A 220 29.04 -4.76 -16.77
C VAL A 220 30.13 -3.97 -17.49
N GLY A 221 31.33 -3.96 -16.90
CA GLY A 221 32.56 -3.52 -17.52
C GLY A 221 33.66 -4.54 -17.30
N TYR A 222 34.09 -5.23 -18.35
CA TYR A 222 35.02 -6.34 -18.25
C TYR A 222 36.26 -6.12 -19.11
N ILE A 223 37.45 -6.14 -18.50
CA ILE A 223 38.75 -6.06 -19.17
C ILE A 223 39.65 -7.17 -18.60
N PRO A 224 39.57 -8.41 -19.13
CA PRO A 224 40.27 -9.57 -18.57
C PRO A 224 41.78 -9.37 -18.44
N LYS A 225 42.40 -8.75 -19.46
CA LYS A 225 43.86 -8.52 -19.50
C LYS A 225 44.37 -7.64 -18.35
N ASP A 226 43.52 -6.79 -17.80
CA ASP A 226 43.84 -5.86 -16.73
C ASP A 226 43.22 -6.32 -15.39
N LEU A 227 42.63 -7.52 -15.36
CA LEU A 227 41.94 -8.11 -14.22
C LEU A 227 40.83 -7.22 -13.65
N ILE A 228 40.07 -6.54 -14.52
CA ILE A 228 38.98 -5.64 -14.14
C ILE A 228 37.64 -6.28 -14.49
N TYR A 229 36.77 -6.40 -13.48
CA TYR A 229 35.36 -6.72 -13.68
C TYR A 229 34.50 -5.83 -12.78
N ASN A 230 33.75 -4.92 -13.40
CA ASN A 230 32.79 -4.05 -12.75
C ASN A 230 31.36 -4.44 -13.13
N ASP A 231 30.42 -4.20 -12.23
CA ASP A 231 28.99 -4.31 -12.48
C ASP A 231 28.23 -3.18 -11.79
N ALA A 232 27.28 -2.56 -12.50
CA ALA A 232 26.42 -1.51 -11.99
C ALA A 232 24.96 -1.89 -12.29
N ALA A 233 24.23 -2.26 -11.24
CA ALA A 233 22.94 -2.92 -11.34
C ALA A 233 21.85 -2.17 -10.56
N LEU A 234 20.70 -2.03 -11.21
CA LEU A 234 19.40 -1.83 -10.57
C LEU A 234 18.75 -3.21 -10.43
N ILE A 235 18.42 -3.60 -9.21
CA ILE A 235 17.71 -4.84 -8.92
C ILE A 235 16.23 -4.54 -8.70
N LEU A 236 15.38 -5.13 -9.54
CA LEU A 236 13.92 -4.98 -9.49
C LEU A 236 13.31 -6.02 -8.53
N ASP A 237 13.40 -5.74 -7.24
CA ASP A 237 12.73 -6.53 -6.21
C ASP A 237 11.50 -5.81 -5.64
N ASP A 238 10.79 -6.43 -4.68
CA ASP A 238 9.66 -5.81 -3.95
C ASP A 238 10.04 -4.41 -3.42
N GLN A 239 11.31 -4.26 -3.00
CA GLN A 239 11.95 -2.99 -2.71
C GLN A 239 13.16 -2.83 -3.63
N PRO A 240 13.05 -2.05 -4.73
CA PRO A 240 14.17 -1.93 -5.67
C PRO A 240 15.43 -1.37 -5.01
N TYR A 241 16.59 -1.88 -5.40
CA TYR A 241 17.88 -1.43 -4.85
C TYR A 241 18.97 -1.34 -5.91
N ILE A 242 19.98 -0.52 -5.61
CA ILE A 242 21.18 -0.36 -6.42
C ILE A 242 22.27 -1.24 -5.83
N LEU A 243 23.04 -1.91 -6.69
CA LEU A 243 24.31 -2.53 -6.34
C LEU A 243 25.34 -2.16 -7.40
N VAL A 244 26.44 -1.54 -6.97
CA VAL A 244 27.62 -1.31 -7.81
C VAL A 244 28.81 -2.00 -7.19
N VAL A 245 29.51 -2.80 -7.99
CA VAL A 245 30.76 -3.46 -7.61
C VAL A 245 31.81 -3.10 -8.66
N MET A 246 32.97 -2.63 -8.22
CA MET A 246 34.12 -2.42 -9.07
C MET A 246 35.30 -3.22 -8.54
N THR A 247 36.00 -3.95 -9.40
CA THR A 247 37.10 -4.81 -8.99
C THR A 247 38.34 -4.60 -9.85
N SER A 248 39.50 -4.85 -9.27
CA SER A 248 40.78 -4.96 -9.97
C SER A 248 41.66 -6.01 -9.29
N GLY A 249 42.40 -6.80 -10.07
CA GLY A 249 43.36 -7.77 -9.54
C GLY A 249 42.75 -9.10 -9.08
N ILE A 250 41.47 -9.34 -9.37
CA ILE A 250 40.85 -10.66 -9.14
C ILE A 250 41.09 -11.53 -10.39
N PRO A 251 41.65 -12.74 -10.25
CA PRO A 251 41.88 -13.62 -11.39
C PRO A 251 40.59 -13.90 -12.17
N VAL A 252 40.70 -13.94 -13.50
CA VAL A 252 39.61 -14.35 -14.40
C VAL A 252 39.03 -15.69 -13.94
N LYS A 253 37.70 -15.84 -14.03
CA LYS A 253 36.89 -16.95 -13.48
C LYS A 253 36.62 -16.86 -11.97
N ARG A 254 37.51 -16.23 -11.19
CA ARG A 254 37.26 -15.95 -9.76
C ARG A 254 36.49 -14.64 -9.56
N ASP A 255 36.72 -13.67 -10.44
CA ASP A 255 36.02 -12.39 -10.52
C ASP A 255 34.49 -12.51 -10.56
N VAL A 256 33.96 -13.35 -11.47
CA VAL A 256 32.51 -13.61 -11.58
C VAL A 256 31.96 -14.19 -10.28
N LYS A 257 32.61 -15.24 -9.76
CA LYS A 257 32.19 -15.89 -8.51
C LYS A 257 32.22 -14.91 -7.34
N PHE A 258 33.25 -14.08 -7.27
CA PHE A 258 33.39 -13.05 -6.26
C PHE A 258 32.23 -12.04 -6.31
N ILE A 259 31.94 -11.47 -7.48
CA ILE A 259 30.85 -10.49 -7.65
C ILE A 259 29.50 -11.14 -7.34
N SER A 260 29.26 -12.37 -7.80
CA SER A 260 28.02 -13.12 -7.53
C SER A 260 27.82 -13.40 -6.03
N SER A 261 28.87 -13.82 -5.31
CA SER A 261 28.81 -14.03 -3.86
C SER A 261 28.62 -12.72 -3.07
N LEU A 262 29.22 -11.62 -3.51
CA LEU A 262 28.95 -10.30 -2.93
C LEU A 262 27.49 -9.88 -3.17
N ALA A 263 26.99 -10.07 -4.38
CA ALA A 263 25.60 -9.79 -4.72
C ALA A 263 24.63 -10.64 -3.88
N GLU A 264 24.98 -11.89 -3.59
CA GLU A 264 24.25 -12.77 -2.67
C GLU A 264 24.21 -12.20 -1.25
N ALA A 265 25.37 -11.82 -0.70
CA ALA A 265 25.45 -11.23 0.64
C ALA A 265 24.60 -9.94 0.75
N VAL A 266 24.65 -9.10 -0.29
CA VAL A 266 23.83 -7.88 -0.39
C VAL A 266 22.35 -8.22 -0.49
N HIS A 267 21.96 -9.18 -1.35
CA HIS A 267 20.56 -9.55 -1.53
C HIS A 267 19.97 -10.17 -0.26
N ASN A 268 20.72 -11.07 0.39
CA ASN A 268 20.33 -11.68 1.66
C ASN A 268 20.17 -10.64 2.77
N HIS A 269 21.07 -9.65 2.85
CA HIS A 269 20.89 -8.51 3.75
C HIS A 269 19.63 -7.71 3.40
N HIS A 270 19.45 -7.39 2.12
CA HIS A 270 18.34 -6.58 1.62
C HIS A 270 16.98 -7.19 1.98
N ILE A 271 16.78 -8.49 1.76
CA ILE A 271 15.48 -9.13 2.02
C ILE A 271 15.23 -9.40 3.52
N ASN A 272 16.28 -9.45 4.35
CA ASN A 272 16.17 -9.83 5.76
C ASN A 272 16.38 -8.67 6.76
N SER A 273 16.77 -7.48 6.31
CA SER A 273 16.95 -6.35 7.22
C SER A 273 15.62 -5.96 7.89
N SER A 274 15.65 -5.65 9.18
CA SER A 274 14.44 -5.34 9.96
C SER A 274 13.61 -4.23 9.32
N ILE A 275 14.27 -3.19 8.78
CA ILE A 275 13.57 -2.09 8.13
C ILE A 275 12.87 -2.53 6.84
N ASN A 276 13.51 -3.36 6.02
CA ASN A 276 12.91 -3.81 4.77
C ASN A 276 11.75 -4.78 5.04
N LEU A 277 11.91 -5.72 5.98
CA LEU A 277 10.82 -6.59 6.44
C LEU A 277 9.65 -5.79 7.03
N PHE A 278 9.94 -4.76 7.84
CA PHE A 278 8.91 -3.89 8.40
C PHE A 278 8.13 -3.18 7.30
N ILE A 279 8.79 -2.57 6.32
CA ILE A 279 8.13 -1.87 5.22
C ILE A 279 7.26 -2.80 4.39
N LYS A 280 7.71 -4.03 4.15
CA LYS A 280 6.90 -5.05 3.47
C LYS A 280 5.61 -5.35 4.24
N HIS A 281 5.70 -5.60 5.55
CA HIS A 281 4.51 -5.86 6.36
C HIS A 281 3.62 -4.63 6.53
N LEU A 282 4.21 -3.42 6.64
CA LEU A 282 3.50 -2.17 6.73
C LEU A 282 2.67 -1.92 5.46
N ALA A 283 3.24 -2.15 4.27
CA ALA A 283 2.52 -2.00 3.01
C ALA A 283 1.29 -2.93 2.94
N SER A 284 1.44 -4.20 3.34
CA SER A 284 0.30 -5.13 3.44
C SER A 284 -0.75 -4.67 4.44
N ALA A 285 -0.32 -4.11 5.58
CA ALA A 285 -1.22 -3.59 6.61
C ALA A 285 -1.96 -2.32 6.16
N GLU A 286 -1.28 -1.38 5.48
CA GLU A 286 -1.88 -0.17 4.88
C GLU A 286 -2.91 -0.56 3.82
N LEU A 287 -2.60 -1.53 2.94
CA LEU A 287 -3.53 -2.03 1.93
C LEU A 287 -4.77 -2.67 2.55
N ALA A 288 -4.60 -3.56 3.52
CA ALA A 288 -5.72 -4.19 4.24
C ALA A 288 -6.56 -3.14 4.99
N SER A 289 -5.91 -2.17 5.65
CA SER A 289 -6.57 -1.07 6.34
C SER A 289 -7.41 -0.21 5.40
N SER A 290 -6.92 0.09 4.20
CA SER A 290 -7.67 0.84 3.19
C SER A 290 -8.92 0.08 2.73
N LYS A 291 -8.78 -1.23 2.47
CA LYS A 291 -9.94 -2.10 2.14
C LYS A 291 -10.96 -2.14 3.28
N LEU A 292 -10.49 -2.27 4.53
CA LEU A 292 -11.35 -2.26 5.71
C LEU A 292 -12.11 -0.94 5.84
N TYR A 293 -11.41 0.20 5.69
CA TYR A 293 -12.02 1.53 5.76
C TYR A 293 -13.17 1.68 4.74
N ARG A 294 -12.97 1.24 3.50
CA ARG A 294 -14.01 1.28 2.45
C ARG A 294 -15.24 0.46 2.81
N LYS A 295 -15.07 -0.67 3.52
CA LYS A 295 -16.16 -1.56 3.97
C LYS A 295 -16.92 -1.08 5.21
N ILE A 296 -16.39 -0.11 5.95
CA ILE A 296 -17.05 0.45 7.15
C ILE A 296 -17.60 1.86 6.90
N SER A 297 -17.58 2.34 5.66
CA SER A 297 -18.04 3.67 5.28
C SER A 297 -19.02 3.59 4.13
N VAL A 298 -20.25 4.08 4.36
CA VAL A 298 -21.33 4.07 3.35
C VAL A 298 -21.05 5.02 2.18
N ASP A 299 -20.18 6.00 2.38
CA ASP A 299 -19.71 6.88 1.30
C ASP A 299 -18.82 6.12 0.30
N TYR A 300 -18.51 4.84 0.57
CA TYR A 300 -17.74 3.94 -0.29
C TYR A 300 -18.46 2.60 -0.51
N GLU A 301 -18.01 1.51 0.11
CA GLU A 301 -18.52 0.15 -0.10
C GLU A 301 -19.28 -0.39 1.13
N GLY A 302 -19.39 0.41 2.19
CA GLY A 302 -19.96 -0.02 3.46
C GLY A 302 -21.45 -0.31 3.36
N LYS A 303 -21.85 -1.50 3.80
CA LYS A 303 -23.25 -1.91 3.94
C LYS A 303 -23.59 -2.06 5.40
N VAL A 304 -24.62 -1.36 5.87
CA VAL A 304 -25.03 -1.34 7.29
C VAL A 304 -25.58 -2.68 7.79
N THR A 305 -25.77 -3.65 6.88
CA THR A 305 -26.21 -5.02 7.17
C THR A 305 -25.07 -6.04 7.10
N VAL A 306 -23.83 -5.61 6.85
CA VAL A 306 -22.68 -6.52 6.63
C VAL A 306 -21.54 -6.17 7.58
N LYS A 307 -21.17 -7.13 8.42
CA LYS A 307 -20.00 -7.04 9.31
C LYS A 307 -18.73 -7.49 8.57
N PRO A 308 -17.72 -6.63 8.37
CA PRO A 308 -16.56 -6.95 7.54
C PRO A 308 -15.48 -7.73 8.30
N TYR A 309 -15.82 -8.87 8.90
CA TYR A 309 -14.90 -9.67 9.73
C TYR A 309 -13.64 -10.09 8.98
N ASP A 310 -13.74 -10.52 7.72
CA ASP A 310 -12.58 -10.94 6.93
C ASP A 310 -11.56 -9.81 6.79
N ALA A 311 -12.02 -8.62 6.41
CA ALA A 311 -11.16 -7.44 6.26
C ALA A 311 -10.62 -6.96 7.62
N TYR A 312 -11.42 -7.06 8.69
CA TYR A 312 -10.99 -6.71 10.05
C TYR A 312 -9.86 -7.62 10.54
N ASN A 313 -10.02 -8.94 10.33
CA ASN A 313 -9.06 -9.96 10.72
C ASN A 313 -7.79 -9.91 9.86
N GLU A 314 -7.91 -9.71 8.54
CA GLU A 314 -6.77 -9.52 7.63
C GLU A 314 -5.94 -8.30 8.05
N THR A 315 -6.60 -7.17 8.34
CA THR A 315 -5.93 -5.96 8.81
C THR A 315 -5.21 -6.21 10.15
N GLY A 316 -5.86 -6.91 11.08
CA GLY A 316 -5.26 -7.29 12.36
C GLY A 316 -4.03 -8.19 12.22
N LYS A 317 -4.10 -9.22 11.37
CA LYS A 317 -2.97 -10.12 11.08
C LYS A 317 -1.77 -9.34 10.53
N ASN A 318 -1.99 -8.52 9.51
CA ASN A 318 -0.91 -7.74 8.88
C ASN A 318 -0.32 -6.70 9.83
N LEU A 319 -1.15 -6.02 10.63
CA LEU A 319 -0.70 -5.08 11.65
C LEU A 319 0.18 -5.75 12.71
N THR A 320 -0.20 -6.95 13.17
CA THR A 320 0.60 -7.72 14.14
C THR A 320 1.98 -8.10 13.58
N MET A 321 2.03 -8.53 12.31
CA MET A 321 3.31 -8.82 11.65
C MET A 321 4.20 -7.57 11.56
N ALA A 322 3.63 -6.43 11.17
CA ALA A 322 4.37 -5.16 11.10
C ALA A 322 4.88 -4.74 12.48
N LYS A 323 4.03 -4.78 13.53
CA LYS A 323 4.43 -4.45 14.90
C LYS A 323 5.54 -5.35 15.45
N LYS A 324 5.51 -6.65 15.14
CA LYS A 324 6.56 -7.59 15.57
C LYS A 324 7.94 -7.20 15.05
N VAL A 325 8.03 -6.69 13.82
CA VAL A 325 9.30 -6.23 13.25
C VAL A 325 9.62 -4.82 13.71
N TYR A 326 8.62 -3.96 13.91
CA TYR A 326 8.77 -2.59 14.40
C TYR A 326 9.57 -2.49 15.72
N THR A 327 9.44 -3.47 16.62
CA THR A 327 10.21 -3.50 17.88
C THR A 327 11.72 -3.60 17.67
N LYS A 328 12.15 -4.17 16.53
CA LYS A 328 13.55 -4.37 16.15
C LYS A 328 14.15 -3.17 15.39
N LEU A 329 13.36 -2.13 15.12
CA LEU A 329 13.83 -0.93 14.43
C LEU A 329 14.60 -0.02 15.39
N SER A 330 15.45 0.85 14.84
CA SER A 330 16.08 1.92 15.61
C SER A 330 15.05 2.96 16.07
N GLU A 331 15.35 3.73 17.11
CA GLU A 331 14.43 4.76 17.61
C GLU A 331 14.10 5.83 16.55
N ALA A 332 15.07 6.20 15.71
CA ALA A 332 14.84 7.10 14.58
C ALA A 332 13.84 6.52 13.57
N GLN A 333 13.97 5.23 13.24
CA GLN A 333 13.04 4.53 12.36
C GLN A 333 11.65 4.40 12.99
N LYS A 334 11.56 4.03 14.28
CA LYS A 334 10.29 3.98 15.01
C LYS A 334 9.56 5.32 14.95
N LYS A 335 10.27 6.41 15.26
CA LYS A 335 9.72 7.77 15.17
C LYS A 335 9.17 8.07 13.78
N ALA A 336 9.91 7.72 12.72
CA ALA A 336 9.50 7.96 11.34
C ALA A 336 8.22 7.20 10.91
N TYR A 337 7.95 6.02 11.48
CA TYR A 337 6.84 5.15 11.05
C TYR A 337 5.69 5.01 12.05
N SER A 338 5.84 5.52 13.27
CA SER A 338 4.83 5.41 14.34
C SER A 338 3.43 5.89 13.92
N SER A 339 3.33 7.04 13.24
CA SER A 339 2.04 7.59 12.79
C SER A 339 1.31 6.68 11.80
N LYS A 340 2.05 5.95 10.95
CA LYS A 340 1.43 5.04 9.98
C LYS A 340 0.78 3.85 10.69
N LEU A 341 1.44 3.27 11.69
CA LEU A 341 0.86 2.20 12.50
C LEU A 341 -0.37 2.69 13.27
N LYS A 342 -0.30 3.89 13.88
CA LYS A 342 -1.43 4.50 14.60
C LYS A 342 -2.67 4.70 13.72
N ASN A 343 -2.48 5.10 12.46
CA ASN A 343 -3.60 5.27 11.52
C ASN A 343 -4.30 3.93 11.20
N ILE A 344 -3.54 2.84 11.11
CA ILE A 344 -4.09 1.50 10.89
C ILE A 344 -4.83 1.01 12.14
N GLU A 345 -4.27 1.25 13.33
CA GLU A 345 -4.93 0.97 14.62
C GLU A 345 -6.26 1.70 14.75
N LEU A 346 -6.27 3.00 14.46
CA LEU A 346 -7.48 3.82 14.48
C LEU A 346 -8.53 3.32 13.49
N THR A 347 -8.12 2.86 12.31
CA THR A 347 -9.04 2.27 11.33
C THR A 347 -9.67 0.99 11.87
N ARG A 348 -8.89 0.13 12.53
CA ARG A 348 -9.42 -1.07 13.20
C ARG A 348 -10.37 -0.73 14.34
N GLU A 349 -10.02 0.25 15.17
CA GLU A 349 -10.91 0.70 16.25
C GLU A 349 -12.26 1.19 15.71
N ARG A 350 -12.24 2.00 14.65
CA ARG A 350 -13.47 2.44 13.96
C ARG A 350 -14.28 1.27 13.40
N ALA A 351 -13.60 0.28 12.83
CA ALA A 351 -14.26 -0.92 12.33
C ALA A 351 -14.91 -1.76 13.44
N MET A 352 -14.27 -1.83 14.62
CA MET A 352 -14.83 -2.48 15.80
C MET A 352 -16.13 -1.77 16.22
N PHE A 353 -16.15 -0.44 16.33
CA PHE A 353 -17.39 0.30 16.63
C PHE A 353 -18.47 0.11 15.56
N PHE A 354 -18.09 0.00 14.28
CA PHE A 354 -19.04 -0.31 13.21
C PHE A 354 -19.65 -1.71 13.38
N ILE A 355 -18.84 -2.74 13.67
CA ILE A 355 -19.29 -4.11 13.90
C ILE A 355 -20.20 -4.21 15.13
N ASP A 356 -19.81 -3.57 16.24
CA ASP A 356 -20.60 -3.52 17.47
C ASP A 356 -21.93 -2.80 17.23
N GLY A 357 -21.90 -1.70 16.47
CA GLY A 357 -23.08 -0.94 16.08
C GLY A 357 -24.06 -1.77 15.25
N ILE A 358 -23.58 -2.52 14.25
CA ILE A 358 -24.46 -3.44 13.48
C ILE A 358 -25.02 -4.52 14.40
N SER A 359 -24.20 -5.13 15.26
CA SER A 359 -24.65 -6.19 16.17
C SER A 359 -25.70 -5.67 17.17
N ALA A 360 -25.57 -4.43 17.62
CA ALA A 360 -26.57 -3.75 18.44
C ALA A 360 -27.87 -3.48 17.65
N GLY A 361 -27.75 -3.08 16.39
CA GLY A 361 -28.88 -2.89 15.47
C GLY A 361 -29.65 -4.18 15.18
N GLU A 362 -28.94 -5.29 14.91
CA GLU A 362 -29.54 -6.62 14.71
C GLU A 362 -30.36 -7.05 15.94
N LYS A 363 -29.90 -6.77 17.16
CA LYS A 363 -30.67 -7.05 18.39
C LYS A 363 -31.96 -6.23 18.48
N LEU A 364 -31.91 -4.97 18.08
CA LEU A 364 -33.11 -4.12 18.01
C LEU A 364 -34.09 -4.68 17.00
N GLU A 365 -33.61 -5.11 15.83
CA GLU A 365 -34.47 -5.65 14.77
C GLU A 365 -35.19 -6.92 15.21
N VAL A 366 -34.52 -7.84 15.92
CA VAL A 366 -35.17 -9.05 16.46
C VAL A 366 -36.30 -8.71 17.43
N ASN A 367 -36.06 -7.80 18.39
CA ASN A 367 -37.09 -7.41 19.38
C ASN A 367 -38.21 -6.59 18.72
N ARG A 368 -37.89 -5.80 17.70
CA ARG A 368 -38.88 -5.07 16.90
C ARG A 368 -39.79 -6.04 16.17
N GLN A 369 -39.25 -7.07 15.52
CA GLN A 369 -40.03 -8.09 14.83
C GLN A 369 -40.91 -8.90 15.78
N GLU A 370 -40.43 -9.20 16.99
CA GLU A 370 -41.22 -9.85 18.03
C GLU A 370 -42.43 -9.01 18.45
N LEU A 371 -42.22 -7.73 18.78
CA LEU A 371 -43.31 -6.81 19.12
C LEU A 371 -44.31 -6.65 17.96
N GLU A 372 -43.81 -6.53 16.73
CA GLU A 372 -44.66 -6.44 15.54
C GLU A 372 -45.49 -7.71 15.35
N GLY A 373 -44.92 -8.89 15.65
CA GLY A 373 -45.64 -10.16 15.64
C GLY A 373 -46.82 -10.17 16.62
N PHE A 374 -46.60 -9.73 17.87
CA PHE A 374 -47.68 -9.66 18.86
C PHE A 374 -48.73 -8.60 18.52
N LYS A 375 -48.30 -7.45 17.98
CA LYS A 375 -49.19 -6.43 17.44
C LYS A 375 -50.13 -7.01 16.39
N ASN A 376 -49.57 -7.67 15.38
CA ASN A 376 -50.34 -8.24 14.27
C ASN A 376 -51.28 -9.39 14.71
N ALA A 377 -50.96 -10.07 15.81
CA ALA A 377 -51.80 -11.11 16.39
C ALA A 377 -52.87 -10.59 17.37
N GLY A 378 -52.86 -9.30 17.70
CA GLY A 378 -53.72 -8.75 18.76
C GLY A 378 -53.43 -9.33 20.16
N ASN A 379 -52.22 -9.86 20.39
CA ASN A 379 -51.86 -10.51 21.64
C ASN A 379 -51.37 -9.47 22.68
N LEU A 380 -52.32 -8.86 23.39
CA LEU A 380 -52.07 -7.72 24.27
C LEU A 380 -51.08 -8.01 25.41
N ASP A 381 -51.15 -9.19 26.03
CA ASP A 381 -50.34 -9.51 27.21
C ASP A 381 -48.86 -9.68 26.85
N ASN A 382 -48.57 -10.42 25.76
CA ASN A 382 -47.19 -10.56 25.28
C ASN A 382 -46.67 -9.26 24.65
N MET A 383 -47.56 -8.46 24.06
CA MET A 383 -47.22 -7.16 23.48
C MET A 383 -46.72 -6.19 24.56
N GLU A 384 -47.37 -6.12 25.73
CA GLU A 384 -46.93 -5.27 26.85
C GLU A 384 -45.49 -5.60 27.28
N ALA A 385 -45.20 -6.89 27.50
CA ALA A 385 -43.86 -7.33 27.89
C ALA A 385 -42.80 -7.01 26.81
N SER A 386 -43.11 -7.30 25.54
CA SER A 386 -42.19 -7.04 24.41
C SER A 386 -41.98 -5.54 24.18
N TYR A 387 -43.01 -4.70 24.37
CA TYR A 387 -42.91 -3.24 24.30
C TYR A 387 -41.91 -2.69 25.33
N HIS A 388 -42.03 -3.10 26.59
CA HIS A 388 -41.12 -2.65 27.64
C HIS A 388 -39.69 -3.13 27.40
N SER A 389 -39.52 -4.38 26.93
CA SER A 389 -38.22 -4.93 26.53
C SER A 389 -37.57 -4.10 25.43
N LEU A 390 -38.28 -3.85 24.32
CA LEU A 390 -37.77 -3.08 23.19
C LEU A 390 -37.47 -1.62 23.58
N SER A 391 -38.35 -0.98 24.35
CA SER A 391 -38.16 0.40 24.82
C SER A 391 -36.88 0.56 25.66
N ALA A 392 -36.63 -0.38 26.58
CA ALA A 392 -35.39 -0.42 27.36
C ALA A 392 -34.17 -0.71 26.47
N LEU A 393 -34.31 -1.64 25.51
CA LEU A 393 -33.25 -2.04 24.62
C LEU A 393 -32.80 -0.90 23.68
N ILE A 394 -33.74 -0.08 23.17
CA ILE A 394 -33.42 1.10 22.34
C ILE A 394 -32.45 2.03 23.09
N LYS A 395 -32.74 2.33 24.37
CA LYS A 395 -31.87 3.17 25.21
C LYS A 395 -30.51 2.54 25.42
N HIS A 396 -30.48 1.24 25.74
CA HIS A 396 -29.23 0.52 26.02
C HIS A 396 -28.34 0.37 24.77
N GLN A 397 -28.92 0.08 23.61
CA GLN A 397 -28.17 -0.16 22.37
C GLN A 397 -27.72 1.12 21.68
N ALA A 398 -28.38 2.26 21.93
CA ALA A 398 -28.02 3.56 21.35
C ALA A 398 -26.55 3.90 21.53
N GLN A 399 -25.94 3.56 22.68
CA GLN A 399 -24.53 3.85 22.95
C GLN A 399 -23.56 3.19 21.94
N PHE A 400 -23.92 2.06 21.34
CA PHE A 400 -23.10 1.40 20.32
C PHE A 400 -23.33 2.02 18.94
N LEU A 401 -24.58 2.34 18.62
CA LEU A 401 -24.94 2.99 17.36
C LEU A 401 -24.28 4.37 17.21
N TYR A 402 -24.22 5.15 18.28
CA TYR A 402 -23.63 6.49 18.26
C TYR A 402 -22.08 6.50 18.26
N LYS A 403 -21.43 5.39 18.63
CA LYS A 403 -19.96 5.23 18.54
C LYS A 403 -19.46 5.02 17.10
N ILE A 404 -20.34 4.67 16.17
CA ILE A 404 -20.00 4.47 14.77
C ILE A 404 -19.39 5.76 14.20
N TYR A 405 -18.23 5.62 13.56
CA TYR A 405 -17.51 6.74 12.96
C TYR A 405 -18.11 7.15 11.60
N GLY A 406 -18.14 8.46 11.34
CA GLY A 406 -18.72 9.03 10.13
C GLY A 406 -20.22 9.32 10.28
N LYS A 407 -20.63 10.56 10.05
CA LYS A 407 -22.03 11.00 10.22
C LYS A 407 -22.97 10.27 9.26
N THR A 408 -22.57 10.13 8.00
CA THR A 408 -23.32 9.43 6.94
C THR A 408 -23.53 7.97 7.30
N THR A 409 -22.46 7.25 7.64
CA THR A 409 -22.52 5.85 8.07
C THR A 409 -23.38 5.67 9.31
N ARG A 410 -23.15 6.47 10.36
CA ARG A 410 -23.94 6.40 11.60
C ARG A 410 -25.42 6.62 11.34
N ASN A 411 -25.76 7.64 10.55
CA ASN A 411 -27.15 7.94 10.21
C ASN A 411 -27.79 6.79 9.45
N ALA A 412 -27.08 6.17 8.50
CA ALA A 412 -27.59 5.01 7.77
C ALA A 412 -27.91 3.82 8.71
N VAL A 413 -27.04 3.56 9.71
CA VAL A 413 -27.30 2.51 10.71
C VAL A 413 -28.49 2.87 11.61
N LEU A 414 -28.59 4.13 12.05
CA LEU A 414 -29.72 4.60 12.85
C LEU A 414 -31.05 4.47 12.10
N VAL A 415 -31.07 4.85 10.82
CA VAL A 415 -32.25 4.72 9.93
C VAL A 415 -32.60 3.25 9.71
N GLN A 416 -31.60 2.37 9.56
CA GLN A 416 -31.84 0.94 9.33
C GLN A 416 -32.46 0.23 10.54
N TYR A 417 -32.03 0.58 11.76
CA TYR A 417 -32.34 -0.23 12.96
C TYR A 417 -33.10 0.54 14.04
N LYS A 418 -32.62 1.70 14.46
CA LYS A 418 -33.20 2.43 15.59
C LYS A 418 -34.51 3.14 15.22
N GLY A 419 -34.56 3.77 14.05
CA GLY A 419 -35.75 4.48 13.58
C GLY A 419 -37.00 3.60 13.54
N PRO A 420 -36.98 2.45 12.83
CA PRO A 420 -38.13 1.53 12.79
C PRO A 420 -38.55 1.01 14.16
N ALA A 421 -37.60 0.78 15.07
CA ALA A 421 -37.90 0.35 16.44
C ALA A 421 -38.61 1.45 17.25
N GLU A 422 -38.16 2.71 17.13
CA GLU A 422 -38.81 3.84 17.79
C GLU A 422 -40.21 4.13 17.23
N THR A 423 -40.37 4.03 15.91
CA THR A 423 -41.69 4.16 15.27
C THR A 423 -42.66 3.11 15.82
N LEU A 424 -42.24 1.83 15.89
CA LEU A 424 -43.11 0.77 16.40
C LEU A 424 -43.49 0.99 17.89
N ILE A 425 -42.57 1.49 18.71
CA ILE A 425 -42.86 1.86 20.09
C ILE A 425 -43.94 2.95 20.14
N GLU A 426 -43.77 4.06 19.41
CA GLU A 426 -44.79 5.12 19.43
C GLU A 426 -46.15 4.64 18.87
N ASP A 427 -46.15 3.82 17.82
CA ASP A 427 -47.37 3.27 17.20
C ASP A 427 -48.16 2.35 18.15
N THR A 428 -47.46 1.64 19.05
CA THR A 428 -48.07 0.65 19.97
C THR A 428 -48.36 1.21 21.36
N LYS A 429 -47.78 2.35 21.72
CA LYS A 429 -47.81 2.96 23.06
C LYS A 429 -49.20 3.13 23.65
N MET A 430 -50.14 3.65 22.87
CA MET A 430 -51.51 3.87 23.35
C MET A 430 -52.20 2.53 23.65
N ALA A 431 -52.05 1.54 22.76
CA ALA A 431 -52.66 0.23 22.97
C ALA A 431 -52.08 -0.50 24.19
N VAL A 432 -50.76 -0.43 24.41
CA VAL A 432 -50.13 -0.96 25.64
C VAL A 432 -50.68 -0.26 26.88
N THR A 433 -50.77 1.07 26.84
CA THR A 433 -51.31 1.86 27.97
C THR A 433 -52.73 1.42 28.32
N LEU A 434 -53.59 1.24 27.31
CA LEU A 434 -54.96 0.77 27.53
C LEU A 434 -55.02 -0.67 28.01
N SER A 435 -54.14 -1.56 27.55
CA SER A 435 -54.04 -2.93 28.10
C SER A 435 -53.67 -2.92 29.59
N MET A 436 -52.73 -2.07 30.00
CA MET A 436 -52.36 -1.89 31.41
C MET A 436 -53.53 -1.32 32.24
N VAL A 437 -54.31 -0.40 31.67
CA VAL A 437 -55.51 0.15 32.32
C VAL A 437 -56.57 -0.93 32.50
N LEU A 438 -56.80 -1.79 31.50
CA LEU A 438 -57.69 -2.96 31.63
C LEU A 438 -57.22 -3.90 32.74
N ASN A 439 -55.92 -4.17 32.84
CA ASN A 439 -55.35 -4.98 33.92
C ASN A 439 -55.59 -4.32 35.31
N ARG A 440 -55.52 -2.99 35.41
CA ARG A 440 -55.87 -2.25 36.64
C ARG A 440 -57.36 -2.32 36.96
N ILE A 441 -58.24 -2.23 35.96
CA ILE A 441 -59.69 -2.40 36.14
C ILE A 441 -60.00 -3.77 36.75
N ILE A 442 -59.39 -4.84 36.25
CA ILE A 442 -59.53 -6.20 36.80
C ILE A 442 -59.12 -6.23 38.29
N ILE A 443 -58.01 -5.60 38.65
CA ILE A 443 -57.53 -5.51 40.05
C ILE A 443 -58.50 -4.69 40.92
N ASN A 444 -59.02 -3.57 40.41
CA ASN A 444 -59.94 -2.70 41.15
C ASN A 444 -61.29 -3.39 41.40
N LEU A 445 -61.79 -4.17 40.43
CA LEU A 445 -62.98 -5.01 40.59
C LEU A 445 -62.77 -6.05 41.70
N ALA A 446 -61.64 -6.75 41.68
CA ALA A 446 -61.30 -7.75 42.69
C ALA A 446 -61.13 -7.17 44.10
N SER A 447 -60.73 -5.90 44.22
CA SER A 447 -60.48 -5.22 45.49
C SER A 447 -61.62 -4.30 45.96
N GLN A 448 -62.74 -4.23 45.21
CA GLN A 448 -63.90 -3.35 45.50
C GLN A 448 -63.53 -1.86 45.61
N ASN A 449 -62.49 -1.42 44.90
CA ASN A 449 -62.06 -0.02 44.88
C ASN A 449 -62.80 0.78 43.80
N ASN A 450 -64.02 1.22 44.15
CA ASN A 450 -64.95 1.85 43.21
C ASN A 450 -64.46 3.17 42.61
N THR A 451 -63.68 3.96 43.36
CA THR A 451 -63.17 5.26 42.87
C THR A 451 -62.15 5.06 41.76
N ASP A 452 -61.15 4.18 41.96
CA ASP A 452 -60.12 3.92 40.95
C ASP A 452 -60.69 3.11 39.78
N LEU A 453 -61.73 2.29 40.00
CA LEU A 453 -62.43 1.58 38.94
C LEU A 453 -63.02 2.56 37.91
N GLU A 454 -63.82 3.54 38.37
CA GLU A 454 -64.48 4.51 37.50
C GLU A 454 -63.49 5.39 36.75
N LEU A 455 -62.41 5.81 37.43
CA LEU A 455 -61.32 6.59 36.80
C LEU A 455 -60.65 5.82 35.66
N ASN A 456 -60.29 4.55 35.88
CA ASN A 456 -59.64 3.74 34.85
C ASN A 456 -60.60 3.40 33.69
N LYS A 457 -61.90 3.20 33.98
CA LYS A 457 -62.93 2.97 32.98
C LYS A 457 -63.11 4.18 32.06
N ASN A 458 -63.30 5.37 32.64
CA ASN A 458 -63.42 6.61 31.88
C ASN A 458 -62.17 6.87 31.03
N TYR A 459 -60.98 6.66 31.60
CA TYR A 459 -59.73 6.78 30.85
C TYR A 459 -59.69 5.83 29.64
N TYR A 460 -60.11 4.58 29.79
CA TYR A 460 -60.18 3.64 28.67
C TYR A 460 -61.16 4.10 27.59
N GLU A 461 -62.40 4.42 27.98
CA GLU A 461 -63.48 4.78 27.05
C GLU A 461 -63.17 6.07 26.27
N GLU A 462 -62.53 7.05 26.91
CA GLU A 462 -62.13 8.30 26.25
C GLU A 462 -60.97 8.11 25.25
N ASN A 463 -60.09 7.14 25.50
CA ASN A 463 -58.83 7.00 24.76
C ASN A 463 -58.79 5.84 23.76
N ILE A 464 -59.75 4.89 23.78
CA ILE A 464 -59.78 3.75 22.84
C ILE A 464 -59.82 4.18 21.37
N SER A 465 -60.46 5.33 21.08
CA SER A 465 -60.50 5.90 19.73
C SER A 465 -59.13 6.32 19.19
N LEU A 466 -58.15 6.60 20.07
CA LEU A 466 -56.78 6.98 19.73
C LEU A 466 -55.92 5.79 19.28
N VAL A 467 -56.35 4.55 19.55
CA VAL A 467 -55.69 3.35 19.00
C VAL A 467 -56.16 3.20 17.56
N THR A 468 -55.33 3.60 16.59
CA THR A 468 -55.68 3.60 15.16
C THR A 468 -55.56 2.23 14.50
N ASP A 469 -54.77 1.32 15.06
CA ASP A 469 -54.61 -0.04 14.55
C ASP A 469 -55.89 -0.86 14.82
N PRO A 470 -56.57 -1.39 13.78
CA PRO A 470 -57.85 -2.06 13.94
C PRO A 470 -57.74 -3.38 14.70
N VAL A 471 -56.62 -4.12 14.54
CA VAL A 471 -56.41 -5.40 15.22
C VAL A 471 -56.25 -5.16 16.72
N LEU A 472 -55.46 -4.15 17.09
CA LEU A 472 -55.28 -3.79 18.50
C LEU A 472 -56.54 -3.23 19.12
N ARG A 473 -57.28 -2.38 18.39
CA ARG A 473 -58.55 -1.83 18.87
C ARG A 473 -59.58 -2.93 19.13
N GLU A 474 -59.73 -3.88 18.20
CA GLU A 474 -60.64 -5.02 18.37
C GLU A 474 -60.22 -5.90 19.55
N ALA A 475 -58.92 -6.19 19.70
CA ALA A 475 -58.41 -6.98 20.83
C ALA A 475 -58.68 -6.29 22.18
N LEU A 476 -58.48 -4.97 22.26
CA LEU A 476 -58.75 -4.17 23.45
C LEU A 476 -60.24 -4.15 23.78
N GLN A 477 -61.12 -4.00 22.79
CA GLN A 477 -62.57 -4.01 22.97
C GLN A 477 -63.05 -5.37 23.48
N LYS A 478 -62.59 -6.47 22.86
CA LYS A 478 -62.90 -7.83 23.34
C LYS A 478 -62.42 -8.06 24.77
N LYS A 479 -61.21 -7.59 25.12
CA LYS A 479 -60.70 -7.69 26.50
C LYS A 479 -61.58 -6.88 27.45
N TYR A 480 -61.96 -5.64 27.10
CA TYR A 480 -62.88 -4.82 27.90
C TYR A 480 -64.23 -5.50 28.13
N GLU A 481 -64.88 -5.97 27.07
CA GLU A 481 -66.15 -6.70 27.16
C GLU A 481 -66.04 -7.94 28.03
N SER A 482 -64.95 -8.70 27.90
CA SER A 482 -64.72 -9.90 28.71
C SER A 482 -64.61 -9.62 30.21
N VAL A 483 -64.04 -8.47 30.59
CA VAL A 483 -63.87 -8.06 31.99
C VAL A 483 -65.22 -7.80 32.66
N PHE A 484 -66.19 -7.22 31.94
CA PHE A 484 -67.51 -6.87 32.50
C PHE A 484 -68.58 -7.94 32.24
N SER A 485 -68.40 -8.82 31.26
CA SER A 485 -69.31 -9.98 31.06
C SER A 485 -69.16 -11.06 32.15
N GLN A 486 -68.04 -11.07 32.89
CA GLN A 486 -67.83 -11.98 34.01
C GLN A 486 -68.45 -11.49 35.33
N THR A 487 -68.90 -10.23 35.42
CA THR A 487 -69.48 -9.64 36.62
C THR A 487 -71.01 -9.74 36.73
N ASP A 488 -71.72 -10.17 35.67
CA ASP A 488 -73.19 -10.33 35.66
C ASP A 488 -73.69 -11.71 36.14
N ASN A 489 -72.79 -12.57 36.65
CA ASN A 489 -73.09 -13.95 37.08
C ASN A 489 -72.91 -14.20 38.60
N TYR A 490 -72.94 -13.16 39.44
CA TYR A 490 -72.91 -13.29 40.91
C TYR A 490 -73.99 -12.49 41.61
#